data_AF-A0A944NES8-F1
#
_entry.id   AF-A0A944NES8-F1
#
_cell.length_a   1.000
_cell.length_b   1.000
_cell.length_c   1.000
_cell.angle_alpha   90.00
_cell.angle_beta   90.00
_cell.angle_gamma   90.00
#
_symmetry.space_group_name_H-M   'P 1'
#
loop_
_entity.id
_entity.type
_entity.pdbx_description
1 polymer ?
#
loop_
_entity_poly.entity_id
_entity_poly.type
_entity_poly.pdbx_seq_one_letter_code
_entity_poly.pdbx_strand_id
1 'polypeptide(L)'
;MRKNKHLFIISWIFILLLTSFACRTLDGTSPSVENTALPENTPTATAEVEEATKVIPTATKTSTPVSEEMDDSQETTDPGEPQPTATLIPTGGNNPITLVYEDADGGGSGLSNLRPGPGVAAILQASAPIIDGDPGDWVGIWYTADYPTYGEGFFAGKKDLSAEFKLGWDAEYLYVGLHVRDSLFAQQASGSQIYRGDSLEILIDTDLGGDFSSNVLSGDDFQFGFSPGNLRSAAISESFVWAPKFAMGSFEMGQSAGRLTENGYYMEAAIPWASMDIDPHDGKHFGFLLSVSDNDTLSDNAQHTVVSFSPERLLHDPTSWKDLILRP
;
A
#
# COMPACT_ATOMS: atom_id res chain seq x y z
N MET A 1 28.75 5.51 62.26
CA MET A 1 30.06 6.15 61.94
C MET A 1 30.28 6.15 60.43
N ARG A 2 31.25 6.92 59.92
CA ARG A 2 31.47 7.25 58.49
C ARG A 2 31.54 6.04 57.53
N LYS A 3 30.90 6.18 56.37
CA LYS A 3 31.27 5.77 54.98
C LYS A 3 30.09 6.18 54.06
N ASN A 4 30.22 6.60 52.80
CA ASN A 4 31.28 7.30 52.07
C ASN A 4 30.58 8.33 51.16
N LYS A 5 31.18 9.50 50.89
CA LYS A 5 30.70 10.42 49.84
C LYS A 5 31.70 10.40 48.68
N HIS A 6 31.32 9.79 47.56
CA HIS A 6 32.06 9.93 46.31
C HIS A 6 31.52 11.15 45.55
N LEU A 7 32.42 12.07 45.21
CA LEU A 7 32.13 13.30 44.51
C LEU A 7 32.39 13.08 43.02
N PHE A 8 31.33 13.08 42.20
CA PHE A 8 31.49 13.10 40.74
C PHE A 8 31.99 14.48 40.31
N ILE A 9 33.12 14.53 39.61
CA ILE A 9 33.65 15.73 38.96
C ILE A 9 33.38 15.59 37.46
N ILE A 10 32.45 16.37 36.93
CA ILE A 10 32.09 16.38 35.51
C ILE A 10 32.95 17.44 34.81
N SER A 11 33.95 17.00 34.04
CA SER A 11 34.83 17.90 33.28
C SER A 11 34.29 18.11 31.87
N TRP A 12 33.52 19.17 31.67
CA TRP A 12 33.09 19.60 30.32
C TRP A 12 34.27 20.19 29.54
N ILE A 13 34.56 19.65 28.37
CA ILE A 13 35.51 20.23 27.41
C ILE A 13 34.79 20.38 26.06
N PHE A 14 34.34 21.60 25.77
CA PHE A 14 33.93 22.00 24.43
C PHE A 14 35.18 22.34 23.61
N ILE A 15 35.33 21.74 22.43
CA ILE A 15 36.29 22.18 21.40
C ILE A 15 35.48 22.69 20.21
N LEU A 16 35.46 24.02 20.05
CA LEU A 16 34.81 24.70 18.94
C LEU A 16 35.86 25.01 17.86
N LEU A 17 35.87 24.27 16.75
CA LEU A 17 36.87 24.43 15.71
C LEU A 17 36.38 25.35 14.58
N LEU A 18 36.61 26.66 14.71
CA LEU A 18 36.50 27.58 13.57
C LEU A 18 37.80 27.57 12.76
N THR A 19 37.71 27.28 11.46
CA THR A 19 38.79 27.54 10.50
C THR A 19 38.27 28.35 9.32
N SER A 20 38.57 29.65 9.33
CA SER A 20 38.25 30.57 8.23
C SER A 20 39.22 30.38 7.06
N PHE A 21 38.73 30.06 5.86
CA PHE A 21 39.51 30.17 4.64
C PHE A 21 39.33 31.54 4.00
N ALA A 22 40.42 32.28 3.87
CA ALA A 22 40.44 33.61 3.27
C ALA A 22 40.81 33.57 1.78
N CYS A 23 40.31 34.56 1.05
CA CYS A 23 40.45 34.75 -0.40
C CYS A 23 41.90 34.60 -0.94
N ARG A 24 42.01 34.01 -2.12
CA ARG A 24 43.07 34.32 -3.09
C ARG A 24 42.46 34.61 -4.45
N THR A 25 42.64 35.84 -4.94
CA THR A 25 42.48 36.18 -6.36
C THR A 25 43.78 35.89 -7.11
N LEU A 26 43.69 35.49 -8.37
CA LEU A 26 44.70 35.76 -9.40
C LEU A 26 44.13 35.53 -10.82
N ASP A 27 44.10 36.62 -11.56
CA ASP A 27 43.86 36.86 -12.99
C ASP A 27 43.83 35.65 -13.97
N GLY A 28 42.65 35.38 -14.51
CA GLY A 28 42.30 35.92 -15.84
C GLY A 28 42.98 35.36 -17.10
N THR A 29 42.27 34.52 -17.84
CA THR A 29 42.14 34.67 -19.31
C THR A 29 40.81 34.10 -19.79
N SER A 30 40.18 34.73 -20.78
CA SER A 30 38.95 34.26 -21.41
C SER A 30 39.15 34.14 -22.94
N PRO A 31 38.88 32.99 -23.55
CA PRO A 31 38.72 32.87 -24.99
C PRO A 31 37.31 33.25 -25.43
N SER A 32 37.21 33.86 -26.60
CA SER A 32 36.01 34.42 -27.21
C SER A 32 35.01 33.38 -27.71
N VAL A 33 33.74 33.80 -27.83
CA VAL A 33 32.75 33.17 -28.71
C VAL A 33 33.29 33.12 -30.14
N GLU A 34 33.19 31.97 -30.80
CA GLU A 34 33.32 31.85 -32.25
C GLU A 34 31.99 31.34 -32.83
N ASN A 35 31.53 31.96 -33.92
CA ASN A 35 30.22 31.73 -34.53
C ASN A 35 30.39 31.34 -36.00
N THR A 36 30.35 30.04 -36.29
CA THR A 36 30.45 29.49 -37.65
C THR A 36 29.10 28.93 -38.10
N ALA A 37 28.66 29.34 -39.29
CA ALA A 37 27.33 29.07 -39.82
C ALA A 37 27.22 27.73 -40.57
N LEU A 38 25.98 27.43 -41.00
CA LEU A 38 25.55 26.28 -41.80
C LEU A 38 26.39 26.01 -43.07
N PRO A 39 26.25 24.80 -43.62
CA PRO A 39 25.60 24.70 -44.93
C PRO A 39 24.21 24.07 -44.86
N GLU A 40 23.32 24.51 -45.74
CA GLU A 40 21.96 23.99 -45.94
C GLU A 40 21.99 22.61 -46.62
N ASN A 41 20.92 21.83 -46.45
CA ASN A 41 20.43 20.87 -47.46
C ASN A 41 18.96 20.51 -47.19
N THR A 42 18.05 21.08 -47.99
CA THR A 42 16.61 20.77 -48.00
C THR A 42 16.30 19.77 -49.13
N PRO A 43 15.32 18.88 -48.93
CA PRO A 43 14.35 18.68 -50.00
C PRO A 43 12.89 18.83 -49.51
N THR A 44 12.04 19.33 -50.39
CA THR A 44 10.63 19.66 -50.11
C THR A 44 9.67 18.62 -50.69
N ALA A 45 8.74 18.14 -49.87
CA ALA A 45 7.41 17.67 -50.25
C ALA A 45 6.48 17.97 -49.06
N THR A 46 5.63 18.99 -49.11
CA THR A 46 4.35 19.08 -49.87
C THR A 46 3.30 18.14 -49.28
N ALA A 47 2.18 18.72 -48.84
CA ALA A 47 1.18 18.05 -48.03
C ALA A 47 0.15 17.25 -48.83
N GLU A 48 -0.48 16.30 -48.15
CA GLU A 48 -1.80 15.76 -48.50
C GLU A 48 -2.64 15.69 -47.22
N VAL A 49 -3.93 16.01 -47.30
CA VAL A 49 -4.85 16.08 -46.16
C VAL A 49 -6.01 15.14 -46.43
N GLU A 50 -6.08 14.01 -45.72
CA GLU A 50 -7.24 13.13 -45.77
C GLU A 50 -8.20 13.37 -44.60
N GLU A 51 -9.45 13.69 -44.94
CA GLU A 51 -10.53 13.99 -44.01
C GLU A 51 -11.26 12.70 -43.58
N ALA A 52 -10.73 11.99 -42.59
CA ALA A 52 -11.35 10.78 -42.05
C ALA A 52 -12.54 11.10 -41.12
N THR A 53 -13.75 11.17 -41.68
CA THR A 53 -15.00 11.31 -40.91
C THR A 53 -15.60 9.97 -40.50
N LYS A 54 -16.42 9.98 -39.42
CA LYS A 54 -17.25 8.87 -38.87
C LYS A 54 -16.47 7.70 -38.21
N VAL A 55 -16.97 7.02 -37.17
CA VAL A 55 -18.25 7.08 -36.44
C VAL A 55 -17.98 6.94 -34.92
N ILE A 56 -18.70 7.68 -34.06
CA ILE A 56 -18.78 7.39 -32.62
C ILE A 56 -20.06 6.57 -32.34
N PRO A 57 -19.98 5.38 -31.71
CA PRO A 57 -21.16 4.60 -31.34
C PRO A 57 -21.78 5.11 -30.02
N THR A 58 -22.69 6.09 -30.10
CA THR A 58 -23.44 6.58 -28.94
C THR A 58 -24.41 5.52 -28.40
N ALA A 59 -24.14 5.01 -27.19
CA ALA A 59 -24.99 4.02 -26.51
C ALA A 59 -26.18 4.67 -25.78
N THR A 60 -27.21 5.08 -26.52
CA THR A 60 -28.45 5.63 -25.94
C THR A 60 -29.25 4.55 -25.20
N LYS A 61 -29.23 4.56 -23.85
CA LYS A 61 -30.19 3.81 -23.03
C LYS A 61 -31.44 4.66 -22.77
N THR A 62 -32.56 4.29 -23.38
CA THR A 62 -33.87 4.92 -23.14
C THR A 62 -34.47 4.47 -21.82
N SER A 63 -34.81 5.42 -20.95
CA SER A 63 -35.62 5.18 -19.74
C SER A 63 -37.02 5.78 -19.90
N THR A 64 -38.05 4.96 -19.71
CA THR A 64 -39.46 5.41 -19.65
C THR A 64 -40.04 4.99 -18.29
N PRO A 65 -40.67 5.90 -17.53
CA PRO A 65 -41.26 5.58 -16.22
C PRO A 65 -42.64 4.90 -16.35
N VAL A 66 -43.05 4.14 -15.33
CA VAL A 66 -44.40 3.58 -15.18
C VAL A 66 -44.82 3.63 -13.70
N SER A 67 -46.06 4.08 -13.44
CA SER A 67 -46.71 4.19 -12.13
C SER A 67 -48.24 4.44 -12.33
N GLU A 68 -49.12 4.34 -11.32
CA GLU A 68 -48.91 3.83 -9.95
C GLU A 68 -49.20 2.30 -9.89
N GLU A 69 -50.19 1.67 -9.24
CA GLU A 69 -51.34 2.02 -8.37
C GLU A 69 -51.38 1.06 -7.14
N MET A 70 -52.37 1.18 -6.25
CA MET A 70 -52.48 0.46 -4.96
C MET A 70 -53.48 -0.72 -4.97
N ASP A 71 -53.41 -1.60 -3.97
CA ASP A 71 -54.62 -2.08 -3.24
C ASP A 71 -54.30 -2.37 -1.75
N ASP A 72 -55.34 -2.52 -0.92
CA ASP A 72 -55.32 -2.46 0.56
C ASP A 72 -55.53 -3.82 1.27
N SER A 73 -55.01 -3.96 2.50
CA SER A 73 -55.64 -4.75 3.58
C SER A 73 -54.96 -4.51 4.93
N GLN A 74 -55.75 -4.20 5.96
CA GLN A 74 -55.33 -4.09 7.36
C GLN A 74 -55.48 -5.43 8.10
N GLU A 75 -54.66 -5.72 9.12
CA GLU A 75 -55.23 -6.03 10.45
C GLU A 75 -54.24 -5.98 11.64
N THR A 76 -54.77 -5.57 12.81
CA THR A 76 -54.26 -5.76 14.18
C THR A 76 -52.94 -5.11 14.63
N THR A 77 -52.94 -4.66 15.89
CA THR A 77 -51.78 -4.15 16.64
C THR A 77 -51.81 -4.69 18.08
N ASP A 78 -50.70 -5.22 18.57
CA ASP A 78 -50.45 -5.43 20.02
C ASP A 78 -48.95 -5.21 20.30
N PRO A 79 -48.54 -4.47 21.35
CA PRO A 79 -47.16 -3.99 21.45
C PRO A 79 -46.25 -4.98 22.20
N GLY A 80 -45.56 -5.84 21.44
CA GLY A 80 -44.43 -6.63 21.92
C GLY A 80 -43.14 -5.80 22.10
N GLU A 81 -42.34 -6.16 23.09
CA GLU A 81 -41.05 -5.52 23.44
C GLU A 81 -39.98 -5.74 22.33
N PRO A 82 -39.10 -4.77 22.03
CA PRO A 82 -38.33 -4.79 20.77
C PRO A 82 -37.17 -5.79 20.77
N GLN A 83 -37.29 -6.83 19.93
CA GLN A 83 -36.17 -7.69 19.54
C GLN A 83 -35.48 -7.09 18.28
N PRO A 84 -34.14 -6.95 18.26
CA PRO A 84 -33.44 -6.40 17.09
C PRO A 84 -33.40 -7.41 15.93
N THR A 85 -34.14 -7.12 14.86
CA THR A 85 -34.04 -7.83 13.57
C THR A 85 -33.06 -7.09 12.65
N ALA A 86 -31.91 -7.70 12.36
CA ALA A 86 -30.94 -7.13 11.43
C ALA A 86 -31.36 -7.37 9.97
N THR A 87 -31.79 -6.31 9.27
CA THR A 87 -31.97 -6.34 7.80
C THR A 87 -30.65 -6.03 7.12
N LEU A 88 -30.09 -6.99 6.38
CA LEU A 88 -28.89 -6.78 5.59
C LEU A 88 -29.18 -5.90 4.36
N ILE A 89 -28.62 -4.69 4.34
CA ILE A 89 -28.52 -3.84 3.15
C ILE A 89 -27.06 -3.88 2.68
N PRO A 90 -26.71 -4.64 1.63
CA PRO A 90 -25.34 -4.72 1.13
C PRO A 90 -24.93 -3.39 0.49
N THR A 91 -24.21 -2.57 1.25
CA THR A 91 -23.72 -1.26 0.82
C THR A 91 -22.21 -1.33 0.67
N GLY A 92 -21.74 -1.79 -0.50
CA GLY A 92 -20.31 -1.80 -0.81
C GLY A 92 -19.78 -0.37 -0.90
N GLY A 93 -18.92 0.03 0.03
CA GLY A 93 -18.39 1.39 0.11
C GLY A 93 -17.15 1.48 0.98
N ASN A 94 -15.99 1.65 0.34
CA ASN A 94 -14.67 1.71 0.98
C ASN A 94 -14.43 3.08 1.64
N ASN A 95 -15.23 3.37 2.68
CA ASN A 95 -14.93 4.42 3.65
C ASN A 95 -13.80 3.95 4.56
N PRO A 96 -12.90 4.82 5.04
CA PRO A 96 -12.01 4.48 6.16
C PRO A 96 -12.88 4.28 7.41
N ILE A 97 -13.07 3.03 7.81
CA ILE A 97 -14.01 2.67 8.89
C ILE A 97 -13.42 3.03 10.25
N THR A 98 -14.20 3.76 11.05
CA THR A 98 -13.89 3.97 12.46
C THR A 98 -14.21 2.70 13.24
N LEU A 99 -13.24 1.80 13.31
CA LEU A 99 -13.37 0.54 14.04
C LEU A 99 -13.62 0.78 15.54
N VAL A 100 -14.33 -0.17 16.14
CA VAL A 100 -14.55 -0.28 17.58
C VAL A 100 -14.13 -1.71 17.93
N TYR A 101 -13.18 -1.81 18.85
CA TYR A 101 -12.57 -3.09 19.25
C TYR A 101 -13.31 -3.59 20.49
N GLU A 102 -13.59 -4.88 20.52
CA GLU A 102 -13.90 -5.61 21.74
C GLU A 102 -12.68 -6.48 22.06
N ASP A 103 -12.27 -6.55 23.33
CA ASP A 103 -11.07 -7.29 23.73
C ASP A 103 -11.26 -8.80 23.48
N ALA A 104 -10.37 -9.43 22.71
CA ALA A 104 -10.51 -10.84 22.31
C ALA A 104 -10.38 -11.82 23.51
N ASP A 105 -11.27 -12.81 23.57
CA ASP A 105 -11.27 -13.84 24.62
C ASP A 105 -10.30 -14.98 24.26
N GLY A 106 -9.06 -14.91 24.75
CA GLY A 106 -7.93 -15.74 24.31
C GLY A 106 -8.09 -17.24 24.59
N GLY A 107 -7.98 -18.08 23.54
CA GLY A 107 -8.43 -19.48 23.62
C GLY A 107 -7.86 -20.47 22.60
N GLY A 108 -6.57 -20.38 22.21
CA GLY A 108 -5.99 -21.15 21.09
C GLY A 108 -4.80 -22.09 21.38
N SER A 109 -4.91 -23.07 22.28
CA SER A 109 -3.76 -23.94 22.64
C SER A 109 -3.29 -24.93 21.56
N GLY A 110 -2.37 -24.50 20.69
CA GLY A 110 -1.18 -25.27 20.32
C GLY A 110 -1.37 -26.58 19.53
N LEU A 111 -1.85 -26.48 18.29
CA LEU A 111 -1.46 -27.37 17.18
C LEU A 111 -1.04 -26.50 15.98
N SER A 112 -0.66 -27.09 14.85
CA SER A 112 -0.15 -26.36 13.66
C SER A 112 -1.27 -25.61 12.91
N ASN A 113 -1.65 -24.46 13.45
CA ASN A 113 -2.74 -23.61 12.98
C ASN A 113 -2.31 -22.73 11.79
N LEU A 114 -2.06 -23.35 10.63
CA LEU A 114 -1.85 -22.60 9.39
C LEU A 114 -3.18 -22.05 8.87
N ARG A 115 -3.22 -20.79 8.43
CA ARG A 115 -4.41 -20.22 7.76
C ARG A 115 -4.70 -20.98 6.44
N PRO A 116 -5.94 -21.43 6.16
CA PRO A 116 -6.26 -22.17 4.93
C PRO A 116 -6.13 -21.30 3.66
N GLY A 117 -5.40 -21.79 2.67
CA GLY A 117 -5.26 -21.15 1.35
C GLY A 117 -3.81 -21.07 0.88
N PRO A 118 -3.46 -20.10 0.01
CA PRO A 118 -2.08 -19.87 -0.40
C PRO A 118 -1.27 -19.22 0.73
N GLY A 119 -0.43 -20.01 1.42
CA GLY A 119 0.57 -19.47 2.34
C GLY A 119 1.77 -18.87 1.62
N VAL A 120 2.34 -17.81 2.18
CA VAL A 120 3.52 -17.08 1.68
C VAL A 120 4.66 -17.15 2.70
N ALA A 121 5.89 -16.92 2.25
CA ALA A 121 7.07 -16.94 3.10
C ALA A 121 7.93 -15.69 2.89
N ALA A 122 8.32 -15.05 3.99
CA ALA A 122 9.38 -14.05 3.98
C ALA A 122 10.73 -14.77 4.17
N ILE A 123 11.68 -14.49 3.27
CA ILE A 123 13.03 -15.10 3.31
C ILE A 123 14.01 -14.17 4.05
N LEU A 124 14.89 -14.74 4.88
CA LEU A 124 15.86 -13.99 5.67
C LEU A 124 16.86 -13.28 4.74
N GLN A 125 16.95 -11.96 4.85
CA GLN A 125 17.92 -11.17 4.11
C GLN A 125 19.24 -11.13 4.88
N ALA A 126 20.26 -11.80 4.34
CA ALA A 126 21.62 -11.82 4.91
C ALA A 126 22.33 -10.44 4.87
N SER A 127 21.71 -9.45 4.24
CA SER A 127 22.02 -8.02 4.32
C SER A 127 20.73 -7.25 4.04
N ALA A 128 20.44 -6.23 4.83
CA ALA A 128 19.23 -5.41 4.68
C ALA A 128 19.12 -4.84 3.25
N PRO A 129 17.98 -5.02 2.56
CA PRO A 129 17.64 -4.33 1.33
C PRO A 129 17.86 -2.82 1.38
N ILE A 130 18.21 -2.24 0.23
CA ILE A 130 18.08 -0.81 0.00
C ILE A 130 16.67 -0.59 -0.54
N ILE A 131 15.91 0.31 0.08
CA ILE A 131 14.55 0.68 -0.37
C ILE A 131 14.68 1.82 -1.39
N ASP A 132 14.87 1.47 -2.67
CA ASP A 132 15.03 2.41 -3.79
C ASP A 132 14.05 2.20 -4.96
N GLY A 133 13.25 1.14 -4.90
CA GLY A 133 12.29 0.74 -5.92
C GLY A 133 12.80 -0.35 -6.87
N ASP A 134 13.95 -0.99 -6.63
CA ASP A 134 14.45 -2.12 -7.42
C ASP A 134 14.40 -3.48 -6.70
N PRO A 135 13.22 -4.13 -6.59
CA PRO A 135 13.11 -5.47 -6.00
C PRO A 135 13.69 -6.58 -6.90
N GLY A 136 14.66 -6.28 -7.77
CA GLY A 136 15.45 -7.27 -8.52
C GLY A 136 16.60 -7.92 -7.73
N ASP A 137 17.04 -7.35 -6.62
CA ASP A 137 18.29 -7.75 -5.93
C ASP A 137 18.09 -8.62 -4.65
N TRP A 138 17.11 -8.35 -3.79
CA TRP A 138 16.89 -9.18 -2.59
C TRP A 138 16.49 -10.63 -2.95
N VAL A 139 16.94 -11.58 -2.13
CA VAL A 139 16.66 -13.01 -2.28
C VAL A 139 15.21 -13.29 -1.86
N GLY A 140 14.46 -14.05 -2.66
CA GLY A 140 13.08 -14.38 -2.30
C GLY A 140 12.37 -15.31 -3.29
N ILE A 141 11.12 -15.61 -2.96
CA ILE A 141 10.16 -16.28 -3.85
C ILE A 141 9.22 -15.22 -4.39
N TRP A 142 8.97 -15.23 -5.70
CA TRP A 142 7.93 -14.42 -6.32
C TRP A 142 6.57 -15.12 -6.21
N TYR A 143 5.61 -14.40 -5.64
CA TYR A 143 4.19 -14.73 -5.55
C TYR A 143 3.40 -13.81 -6.49
N THR A 144 2.14 -14.15 -6.77
CA THR A 144 1.29 -13.38 -7.70
C THR A 144 0.03 -12.89 -7.00
N ALA A 145 -0.31 -11.62 -7.20
CA ALA A 145 -1.55 -10.98 -6.79
C ALA A 145 -2.29 -10.48 -8.04
N ASP A 146 -3.22 -11.32 -8.53
CA ASP A 146 -3.97 -11.05 -9.77
C ASP A 146 -5.45 -11.44 -9.71
N TYR A 147 -5.97 -11.72 -8.51
CA TYR A 147 -7.41 -11.88 -8.27
C TYR A 147 -8.04 -10.51 -8.01
N PRO A 148 -8.99 -10.02 -8.83
CA PRO A 148 -9.74 -8.81 -8.52
C PRO A 148 -10.64 -9.07 -7.30
N THR A 149 -10.44 -8.30 -6.23
CA THR A 149 -11.22 -8.37 -4.98
C THR A 149 -12.11 -7.15 -4.77
N TYR A 150 -11.90 -6.11 -5.57
CA TYR A 150 -12.77 -4.94 -5.72
C TYR A 150 -12.71 -4.48 -7.18
N GLY A 151 -13.79 -3.90 -7.70
CA GLY A 151 -13.75 -3.22 -9.00
C GLY A 151 -13.75 -4.11 -10.24
N GLU A 152 -14.23 -5.36 -10.17
CA GLU A 152 -14.23 -6.31 -11.32
C GLU A 152 -14.86 -5.73 -12.61
N GLY A 153 -15.79 -4.77 -12.50
CA GLY A 153 -16.38 -4.08 -13.66
C GLY A 153 -15.49 -3.05 -14.36
N PHE A 154 -14.36 -2.65 -13.75
CA PHE A 154 -13.30 -1.84 -14.36
C PHE A 154 -12.19 -2.72 -14.93
N PHE A 155 -11.81 -3.76 -14.19
CA PHE A 155 -10.70 -4.68 -14.48
C PHE A 155 -10.73 -5.31 -15.90
N ALA A 156 -9.90 -4.81 -16.80
CA ALA A 156 -9.70 -5.36 -18.16
C ALA A 156 -8.68 -6.54 -18.21
N GLY A 157 -8.33 -7.13 -17.07
CA GLY A 157 -7.49 -8.33 -16.94
C GLY A 157 -6.03 -8.04 -16.62
N LYS A 158 -5.16 -9.07 -16.59
CA LYS A 158 -3.78 -8.99 -16.03
C LYS A 158 -2.79 -8.04 -16.72
N LYS A 159 -3.19 -7.35 -17.80
CA LYS A 159 -2.43 -6.26 -18.44
C LYS A 159 -2.87 -4.87 -17.98
N ASP A 160 -4.09 -4.80 -17.48
CA ASP A 160 -4.73 -3.65 -16.87
C ASP A 160 -4.14 -3.47 -15.48
N LEU A 161 -4.25 -4.52 -14.65
CA LEU A 161 -3.64 -4.62 -13.32
C LEU A 161 -3.17 -6.05 -13.02
N SER A 162 -1.96 -6.22 -12.50
CA SER A 162 -1.55 -7.40 -11.73
C SER A 162 -0.22 -7.12 -11.02
N ALA A 163 0.05 -7.80 -9.90
CA ALA A 163 1.33 -7.68 -9.23
C ALA A 163 2.03 -9.03 -9.06
N GLU A 164 3.34 -9.03 -9.25
CA GLU A 164 4.24 -10.02 -8.69
C GLU A 164 4.85 -9.42 -7.42
N PHE A 165 4.95 -10.16 -6.33
CA PHE A 165 5.55 -9.68 -5.08
C PHE A 165 6.48 -10.70 -4.44
N LYS A 166 7.50 -10.21 -3.73
CA LYS A 166 8.41 -11.02 -2.91
C LYS A 166 8.43 -10.47 -1.48
N LEU A 167 8.62 -11.37 -0.52
CA LEU A 167 8.70 -11.03 0.90
C LEU A 167 10.08 -11.39 1.44
N GLY A 168 10.66 -10.47 2.23
CA GLY A 168 11.92 -10.67 2.95
C GLY A 168 11.78 -10.25 4.40
N TRP A 169 12.70 -10.65 5.27
CA TRP A 169 12.78 -10.14 6.64
C TRP A 169 14.21 -10.10 7.15
N ASP A 170 14.46 -9.30 8.17
CA ASP A 170 15.62 -9.44 9.07
C ASP A 170 15.20 -9.13 10.52
N ALA A 171 16.19 -8.87 11.39
CA ALA A 171 15.96 -8.57 12.80
C ALA A 171 15.29 -7.21 13.06
N GLU A 172 15.26 -6.30 12.08
CA GLU A 172 14.69 -4.95 12.22
C GLU A 172 13.39 -4.78 11.42
N TYR A 173 13.28 -5.38 10.22
CA TYR A 173 12.15 -5.15 9.30
C TYR A 173 11.52 -6.40 8.67
N LEU A 174 10.23 -6.30 8.37
CA LEU A 174 9.54 -7.04 7.30
C LEU A 174 9.65 -6.23 5.99
N TYR A 175 10.09 -6.86 4.91
CA TYR A 175 10.30 -6.23 3.60
C TYR A 175 9.31 -6.78 2.57
N VAL A 176 8.73 -5.89 1.77
CA VAL A 176 7.79 -6.23 0.68
C VAL A 176 8.21 -5.54 -0.62
N GLY A 177 8.55 -6.33 -1.63
CA GLY A 177 8.99 -5.83 -2.95
C GLY A 177 7.99 -6.24 -4.03
N LEU A 178 7.58 -5.30 -4.88
CA LEU A 178 6.54 -5.49 -5.89
C LEU A 178 7.01 -5.11 -7.29
N HIS A 179 6.56 -5.90 -8.27
CA HIS A 179 6.53 -5.59 -9.69
C HIS A 179 5.06 -5.54 -10.11
N VAL A 180 4.54 -4.32 -10.29
CA VAL A 180 3.14 -4.09 -10.68
C VAL A 180 3.07 -3.82 -12.17
N ARG A 181 2.28 -4.63 -12.87
CA ARG A 181 1.74 -4.30 -14.19
C ARG A 181 0.49 -3.47 -14.00
N ASP A 182 0.48 -2.33 -14.66
CA ASP A 182 -0.50 -1.27 -14.50
C ASP A 182 -0.58 -0.50 -15.84
N SER A 183 -1.80 -0.24 -16.31
CA SER A 183 -2.07 0.40 -17.60
C SER A 183 -1.85 1.93 -17.59
N LEU A 184 -2.09 2.59 -16.45
CA LEU A 184 -2.23 4.04 -16.35
C LEU A 184 -1.95 4.65 -14.95
N PHE A 185 -0.86 4.27 -14.27
CA PHE A 185 -0.38 4.87 -13.00
C PHE A 185 -0.85 6.32 -12.74
N ALA A 186 -1.71 6.54 -11.76
CA ALA A 186 -2.24 7.82 -11.29
C ALA A 186 -2.30 7.92 -9.74
N GLN A 187 -1.14 7.83 -9.08
CA GLN A 187 -1.05 8.15 -7.66
C GLN A 187 -0.97 9.67 -7.41
N GLN A 188 -2.10 10.25 -7.00
CA GLN A 188 -2.30 11.67 -6.62
C GLN A 188 -2.96 11.81 -5.23
N ALA A 189 -3.10 10.72 -4.49
CA ALA A 189 -3.72 10.66 -3.17
C ALA A 189 -2.67 10.63 -2.05
N SER A 190 -3.08 11.09 -0.86
CA SER A 190 -2.18 11.34 0.28
C SER A 190 -2.85 11.01 1.62
N GLY A 191 -2.05 10.76 2.66
CA GLY A 191 -2.48 10.45 4.02
C GLY A 191 -3.43 9.26 4.07
N SER A 192 -4.55 9.39 4.80
CA SER A 192 -5.54 8.32 4.95
C SER A 192 -6.27 7.93 3.67
N GLN A 193 -6.00 8.59 2.55
CA GLN A 193 -6.68 8.40 1.26
C GLN A 193 -5.77 7.77 0.18
N ILE A 194 -4.52 7.41 0.47
CA ILE A 194 -3.57 6.83 -0.52
C ILE A 194 -4.13 5.64 -1.32
N TYR A 195 -5.05 4.86 -0.74
CA TYR A 195 -5.79 3.77 -1.37
C TYR A 195 -6.62 4.16 -2.61
N ARG A 196 -6.81 5.46 -2.86
CA ARG A 196 -7.51 6.04 -4.02
C ARG A 196 -6.62 6.33 -5.23
N GLY A 197 -5.34 5.96 -5.15
CA GLY A 197 -4.40 5.91 -6.25
C GLY A 197 -3.57 4.64 -6.14
N ASP A 198 -2.63 4.43 -7.05
CA ASP A 198 -1.88 3.17 -7.10
C ASP A 198 -1.01 3.02 -5.86
N SER A 199 -1.32 1.99 -5.07
CA SER A 199 -0.80 1.85 -3.72
C SER A 199 -0.85 0.41 -3.25
N LEU A 200 0.13 0.08 -2.43
CA LEU A 200 0.23 -1.17 -1.69
C LEU A 200 -0.62 -1.06 -0.41
N GLU A 201 -1.44 -2.08 -0.17
CA GLU A 201 -2.06 -2.34 1.13
C GLU A 201 -1.53 -3.67 1.68
N ILE A 202 -1.19 -3.69 2.97
CA ILE A 202 -0.82 -4.89 3.71
C ILE A 202 -1.72 -4.99 4.94
N LEU A 203 -2.30 -6.16 5.16
CA LEU A 203 -2.91 -6.52 6.44
C LEU A 203 -2.08 -7.59 7.11
N ILE A 204 -1.87 -7.49 8.41
CA ILE A 204 -1.11 -8.46 9.20
C ILE A 204 -1.74 -8.63 10.58
N ASP A 205 -2.14 -9.86 10.90
CA ASP A 205 -2.57 -10.28 12.25
C ASP A 205 -1.32 -10.79 12.99
N THR A 206 -1.14 -10.38 14.24
CA THR A 206 0.17 -10.51 14.91
C THR A 206 0.19 -11.39 16.16
N ASP A 207 -0.98 -11.79 16.69
CA ASP A 207 -1.17 -12.96 17.56
C ASP A 207 -2.13 -14.02 16.97
N LEU A 208 -1.88 -14.44 15.72
CA LEU A 208 -2.53 -15.55 15.01
C LEU A 208 -2.81 -16.79 15.87
N GLY A 209 -1.96 -17.06 16.86
CA GLY A 209 -2.11 -18.20 17.78
C GLY A 209 -3.08 -17.95 18.93
N GLY A 210 -3.14 -16.72 19.45
CA GLY A 210 -4.00 -16.32 20.56
C GLY A 210 -5.48 -16.29 20.19
N ASP A 211 -5.83 -15.76 19.01
CA ASP A 211 -7.21 -15.49 18.63
C ASP A 211 -7.72 -16.22 17.36
N PHE A 212 -6.91 -17.07 16.71
CA PHE A 212 -7.10 -17.79 15.41
C PHE A 212 -8.52 -17.94 14.81
N SER A 213 -9.57 -18.17 15.60
CA SER A 213 -10.97 -18.27 15.14
C SER A 213 -11.75 -16.94 15.17
N SER A 214 -11.13 -15.81 15.53
CA SER A 214 -11.73 -14.48 15.55
C SER A 214 -11.94 -13.95 14.14
N ASN A 215 -13.16 -13.48 13.89
CA ASN A 215 -13.55 -12.77 12.66
C ASN A 215 -13.84 -11.28 12.93
N VAL A 216 -13.28 -10.74 14.01
CA VAL A 216 -13.43 -9.35 14.46
C VAL A 216 -12.05 -8.75 14.66
N LEU A 217 -11.81 -7.55 14.12
CA LEU A 217 -10.50 -6.91 14.19
C LEU A 217 -10.09 -6.58 15.64
N SER A 218 -8.86 -6.94 15.99
CA SER A 218 -8.26 -6.88 17.33
C SER A 218 -7.31 -5.67 17.52
N GLY A 219 -6.64 -5.60 18.68
CA GLY A 219 -5.57 -4.63 18.92
C GLY A 219 -4.23 -4.98 18.26
N ASP A 220 -4.07 -6.21 17.76
CA ASP A 220 -2.87 -6.75 17.12
C ASP A 220 -3.05 -6.99 15.60
N ASP A 221 -4.25 -6.68 15.07
CA ASP A 221 -4.54 -6.53 13.65
C ASP A 221 -4.09 -5.17 13.09
N PHE A 222 -3.11 -5.20 12.18
CA PHE A 222 -2.62 -4.00 11.50
C PHE A 222 -3.08 -3.94 10.04
N GLN A 223 -3.44 -2.74 9.58
CA GLN A 223 -3.71 -2.42 8.17
C GLN A 223 -2.81 -1.24 7.77
N PHE A 224 -1.75 -1.54 7.02
CA PHE A 224 -0.78 -0.58 6.51
C PHE A 224 -1.05 -0.24 5.04
N GLY A 225 -0.80 1.01 4.66
CA GLY A 225 -0.81 1.47 3.28
C GLY A 225 0.50 2.15 2.91
N PHE A 226 0.95 1.95 1.68
CA PHE A 226 2.12 2.60 1.12
C PHE A 226 1.80 3.14 -0.28
N SER A 227 2.09 4.42 -0.48
CA SER A 227 2.06 5.13 -1.75
C SER A 227 3.51 5.36 -2.21
N PRO A 228 3.87 5.02 -3.45
CA PRO A 228 5.17 5.39 -4.01
C PRO A 228 5.24 6.90 -4.38
N GLY A 229 4.16 7.65 -4.18
CA GLY A 229 4.04 9.06 -4.58
C GLY A 229 3.80 9.23 -6.07
N ASN A 230 3.77 10.48 -6.54
CA ASN A 230 3.56 10.77 -7.96
C ASN A 230 4.85 10.53 -8.77
N LEU A 231 5.10 9.27 -9.14
CA LEU A 231 6.25 8.84 -9.93
C LEU A 231 6.37 9.50 -11.32
N ARG A 232 5.33 10.17 -11.82
CA ARG A 232 5.34 10.90 -13.09
C ARG A 232 5.83 12.36 -12.97
N SER A 233 6.03 12.88 -11.75
CA SER A 233 6.43 14.29 -11.56
C SER A 233 7.33 14.54 -10.35
N ALA A 234 6.97 14.04 -9.17
CA ALA A 234 7.76 14.10 -7.95
C ALA A 234 7.37 12.93 -7.03
N ALA A 235 8.25 11.93 -6.95
CA ALA A 235 8.11 10.82 -6.03
C ALA A 235 8.35 11.31 -4.59
N ILE A 236 7.26 11.53 -3.86
CA ILE A 236 7.25 11.66 -2.40
C ILE A 236 6.41 10.48 -1.91
N SER A 237 7.08 9.43 -1.46
CA SER A 237 6.42 8.26 -0.92
C SER A 237 5.72 8.61 0.40
N GLU A 238 4.53 8.04 0.61
CA GLU A 238 3.75 8.23 1.84
C GLU A 238 3.34 6.88 2.40
N SER A 239 3.38 6.74 3.72
CA SER A 239 3.01 5.52 4.45
C SER A 239 1.90 5.85 5.45
N PHE A 240 0.90 4.99 5.64
CA PHE A 240 -0.23 5.25 6.54
C PHE A 240 -0.64 3.97 7.30
N VAL A 241 -1.11 4.14 8.54
CA VAL A 241 -1.74 3.08 9.35
C VAL A 241 -3.23 3.37 9.43
N TRP A 242 -4.09 2.45 8.99
CA TRP A 242 -5.55 2.56 9.17
C TRP A 242 -6.04 1.77 10.39
N ALA A 243 -5.43 0.61 10.66
CA ALA A 243 -5.66 -0.20 11.85
C ALA A 243 -4.31 -0.64 12.46
N PRO A 244 -4.21 -0.84 13.79
CA PRO A 244 -5.26 -0.61 14.79
C PRO A 244 -5.44 0.89 15.07
N LYS A 245 -6.64 1.29 15.50
CA LYS A 245 -7.04 2.71 15.65
C LYS A 245 -6.19 3.54 16.60
N PHE A 246 -5.51 2.92 17.57
CA PHE A 246 -4.58 3.63 18.46
C PHE A 246 -3.27 4.04 17.75
N ALA A 247 -2.93 3.38 16.65
CA ALA A 247 -1.79 3.67 15.79
C ALA A 247 -2.18 4.45 14.52
N MET A 248 -3.47 4.70 14.28
CA MET A 248 -3.97 5.28 13.03
C MET A 248 -3.40 6.68 12.75
N GLY A 249 -2.71 6.83 11.62
CA GLY A 249 -2.02 8.06 11.23
C GLY A 249 -0.94 7.86 10.18
N SER A 250 -0.13 8.89 9.95
CA SER A 250 1.05 8.81 9.07
C SER A 250 2.08 7.85 9.67
N PHE A 251 2.59 6.92 8.87
CA PHE A 251 3.48 5.85 9.30
C PHE A 251 4.95 6.21 9.08
N GLU A 252 5.42 7.25 9.77
CA GLU A 252 6.79 7.82 9.68
C GLU A 252 7.93 6.82 9.97
N MET A 253 7.62 5.64 10.52
CA MET A 253 8.58 4.56 10.79
C MET A 253 8.73 3.60 9.60
N GLY A 254 7.73 3.53 8.71
CA GLY A 254 7.77 2.69 7.52
C GLY A 254 8.51 3.36 6.38
N GLN A 255 9.42 2.64 5.74
CA GLN A 255 10.13 3.12 4.56
C GLN A 255 9.38 2.65 3.31
N SER A 256 9.33 3.47 2.26
CA SER A 256 8.83 3.05 0.95
C SER A 256 9.49 3.84 -0.19
N ALA A 257 9.63 3.19 -1.34
CA ALA A 257 10.17 3.77 -2.57
C ALA A 257 9.51 3.12 -3.80
N GLY A 258 9.62 3.76 -4.96
CA GLY A 258 9.09 3.20 -6.20
C GLY A 258 9.60 3.91 -7.44
N ARG A 259 9.44 3.27 -8.60
CA ARG A 259 9.87 3.77 -9.91
C ARG A 259 8.98 3.21 -11.01
N LEU A 260 8.75 3.99 -12.06
CA LEU A 260 8.00 3.53 -13.23
C LEU A 260 8.78 2.46 -14.01
N THR A 261 8.05 1.54 -14.63
CA THR A 261 8.57 0.63 -15.67
C THR A 261 7.99 1.01 -17.03
N GLU A 262 8.27 0.22 -18.07
CA GLU A 262 7.61 0.34 -19.37
C GLU A 262 6.10 -0.01 -19.31
N ASN A 263 5.65 -0.80 -18.32
CA ASN A 263 4.31 -1.41 -18.29
C ASN A 263 3.65 -1.34 -16.89
N GLY A 264 3.93 -0.30 -16.10
CA GLY A 264 3.47 -0.15 -14.70
C GLY A 264 4.56 0.44 -13.81
N TYR A 265 4.77 -0.13 -12.62
CA TYR A 265 5.77 0.36 -11.65
C TYR A 265 6.40 -0.77 -10.82
N TYR A 266 7.58 -0.51 -10.27
CA TYR A 266 8.10 -1.24 -9.12
C TYR A 266 7.86 -0.44 -7.84
N MET A 267 7.66 -1.16 -6.73
CA MET A 267 7.55 -0.56 -5.40
C MET A 267 8.25 -1.43 -4.36
N GLU A 268 8.79 -0.79 -3.33
CA GLU A 268 9.36 -1.46 -2.16
C GLU A 268 8.85 -0.79 -0.89
N ALA A 269 8.66 -1.59 0.16
CA ALA A 269 8.30 -1.14 1.50
C ALA A 269 9.03 -1.93 2.58
N ALA A 270 9.33 -1.27 3.70
CA ALA A 270 9.89 -1.88 4.91
C ALA A 270 9.09 -1.47 6.15
N ILE A 271 8.59 -2.46 6.89
CA ILE A 271 7.80 -2.31 8.12
C ILE A 271 8.69 -2.72 9.30
N PRO A 272 9.12 -1.80 10.18
CA PRO A 272 9.96 -2.18 11.31
C PRO A 272 9.17 -3.01 12.32
N TRP A 273 9.67 -4.17 12.72
CA TRP A 273 8.98 -5.08 13.64
C TRP A 273 8.57 -4.43 14.97
N ALA A 274 9.35 -3.45 15.42
CA ALA A 274 9.08 -2.64 16.61
C ALA A 274 7.79 -1.79 16.52
N SER A 275 7.21 -1.57 15.34
CA SER A 275 5.89 -0.90 15.24
C SER A 275 4.71 -1.82 15.58
N MET A 276 4.98 -3.12 15.75
CA MET A 276 4.00 -4.17 16.07
C MET A 276 4.37 -4.94 17.36
N ASP A 277 5.37 -4.46 18.11
CA ASP A 277 6.00 -5.14 19.27
C ASP A 277 6.49 -6.58 18.99
N ILE A 278 6.95 -6.82 17.75
CA ILE A 278 7.37 -8.15 17.29
C ILE A 278 8.87 -8.38 17.48
N ASP A 279 9.18 -9.47 18.19
CA ASP A 279 10.47 -10.18 18.09
C ASP A 279 10.40 -11.20 16.93
N PRO A 280 11.19 -11.06 15.84
CA PRO A 280 11.12 -11.91 14.66
C PRO A 280 12.07 -13.13 14.74
N HIS A 281 11.62 -14.30 14.28
CA HIS A 281 12.43 -15.52 14.22
C HIS A 281 11.90 -16.52 13.17
N ASP A 282 12.77 -17.40 12.65
CA ASP A 282 12.37 -18.51 11.77
C ASP A 282 11.27 -19.35 12.44
N GLY A 283 10.23 -19.68 11.67
CA GLY A 283 9.08 -20.41 12.16
C GLY A 283 7.99 -19.55 12.80
N LYS A 284 8.19 -18.23 12.95
CA LYS A 284 7.11 -17.32 13.37
C LYS A 284 6.08 -17.17 12.24
N HIS A 285 4.81 -17.28 12.61
CA HIS A 285 3.65 -17.15 11.72
C HIS A 285 2.86 -15.87 12.02
N PHE A 286 2.16 -15.37 11.00
CA PHE A 286 1.25 -14.22 11.03
C PHE A 286 0.06 -14.50 10.11
N GLY A 287 -1.12 -13.97 10.42
CA GLY A 287 -2.14 -13.77 9.39
C GLY A 287 -1.70 -12.65 8.46
N PHE A 288 -1.92 -12.77 7.16
CA PHE A 288 -1.38 -11.83 6.18
C PHE A 288 -2.26 -11.70 4.93
N LEU A 289 -2.41 -10.46 4.46
CA LEU A 289 -2.86 -10.16 3.11
C LEU A 289 -2.01 -9.05 2.51
N LEU A 290 -1.89 -9.11 1.18
CA LEU A 290 -1.32 -8.06 0.35
C LEU A 290 -2.32 -7.73 -0.75
N SER A 291 -2.49 -6.45 -1.03
CA SER A 291 -3.32 -5.95 -2.12
C SER A 291 -2.67 -4.76 -2.82
N VAL A 292 -3.02 -4.58 -4.09
CA VAL A 292 -2.61 -3.41 -4.88
C VAL A 292 -3.87 -2.71 -5.36
N SER A 293 -4.03 -1.45 -4.97
CA SER A 293 -5.06 -0.54 -5.47
C SER A 293 -4.62 0.10 -6.78
N ASP A 294 -5.58 0.59 -7.55
CA ASP A 294 -5.42 1.00 -8.95
C ASP A 294 -6.36 2.17 -9.30
N ASN A 295 -5.88 3.08 -10.15
CA ASN A 295 -6.60 4.27 -10.59
C ASN A 295 -6.23 4.68 -12.03
N ASP A 296 -7.09 4.42 -13.01
CA ASP A 296 -6.87 4.89 -14.41
C ASP A 296 -7.06 6.43 -14.59
N THR A 297 -7.29 7.21 -13.53
CA THR A 297 -7.69 8.62 -13.63
C THR A 297 -6.59 9.57 -13.16
N LEU A 298 -5.72 10.01 -14.08
CA LEU A 298 -4.65 11.01 -13.85
C LEU A 298 -5.08 12.35 -13.18
N SER A 299 -6.38 12.63 -13.13
CA SER A 299 -6.98 13.89 -12.65
C SER A 299 -7.94 13.76 -11.45
N ASP A 300 -8.15 12.56 -10.90
CA ASP A 300 -9.03 12.33 -9.75
C ASP A 300 -8.51 11.18 -8.87
N ASN A 301 -8.94 11.13 -7.61
CA ASN A 301 -8.55 10.11 -6.64
C ASN A 301 -9.68 9.09 -6.47
N ALA A 302 -9.68 8.07 -7.32
CA ALA A 302 -10.64 6.97 -7.35
C ALA A 302 -9.93 5.61 -7.31
N GLN A 303 -10.29 4.77 -6.34
CA GLN A 303 -9.92 3.35 -6.36
C GLN A 303 -10.84 2.65 -7.38
N HIS A 304 -10.33 2.33 -8.57
CA HIS A 304 -11.07 1.57 -9.59
C HIS A 304 -11.07 0.09 -9.25
N THR A 305 -9.89 -0.53 -9.26
CA THR A 305 -9.69 -1.96 -8.99
C THR A 305 -8.88 -2.17 -7.71
N VAL A 306 -8.99 -3.38 -7.11
CA VAL A 306 -7.99 -3.89 -6.16
C VAL A 306 -7.70 -5.35 -6.47
N VAL A 307 -6.44 -5.70 -6.77
CA VAL A 307 -6.00 -7.11 -6.86
C VAL A 307 -5.38 -7.59 -5.57
N SER A 308 -5.50 -8.89 -5.28
CA SER A 308 -4.83 -9.57 -4.17
C SER A 308 -4.32 -10.95 -4.61
N PHE A 309 -3.46 -11.56 -3.78
CA PHE A 309 -3.09 -12.98 -3.91
C PHE A 309 -4.15 -13.92 -3.33
N SER A 310 -5.10 -13.39 -2.54
CA SER A 310 -6.24 -14.12 -1.99
C SER A 310 -7.54 -13.66 -2.65
N PRO A 311 -8.27 -14.52 -3.38
CA PRO A 311 -9.60 -14.18 -3.90
C PRO A 311 -10.67 -14.11 -2.79
N GLU A 312 -10.34 -14.57 -1.58
CA GLU A 312 -11.23 -14.64 -0.42
C GLU A 312 -11.04 -13.46 0.56
N ARG A 313 -10.20 -12.47 0.21
CA ARG A 313 -9.84 -11.32 1.06
C ARG A 313 -11.07 -10.59 1.62
N LEU A 314 -11.13 -10.47 2.95
CA LEU A 314 -12.05 -9.58 3.66
C LEU A 314 -11.25 -8.63 4.57
N LEU A 315 -11.49 -7.33 4.44
CA LEU A 315 -10.78 -6.29 5.20
C LEU A 315 -11.04 -6.29 6.72
N HIS A 316 -12.11 -6.95 7.16
CA HIS A 316 -12.60 -6.87 8.55
C HIS A 316 -12.82 -8.24 9.19
N ASP A 317 -12.22 -9.28 8.60
CA ASP A 317 -12.32 -10.66 9.06
C ASP A 317 -10.94 -11.34 8.90
N PRO A 318 -10.12 -11.37 9.97
CA PRO A 318 -8.81 -12.00 9.98
C PRO A 318 -8.82 -13.49 9.60
N THR A 319 -9.95 -14.20 9.75
CA THR A 319 -10.04 -15.61 9.31
C THR A 319 -9.87 -15.79 7.80
N SER A 320 -10.11 -14.73 7.02
CA SER A 320 -9.86 -14.70 5.58
C SER A 320 -8.39 -14.51 5.20
N TRP A 321 -7.57 -13.98 6.13
CA TRP A 321 -6.16 -13.67 5.89
C TRP A 321 -5.34 -14.95 5.83
N LYS A 322 -4.26 -14.96 5.07
CA LYS A 322 -3.51 -16.18 4.73
C LYS A 322 -2.21 -16.27 5.52
N ASP A 323 -1.56 -17.43 5.48
CA ASP A 323 -0.39 -17.68 6.33
C ASP A 323 0.85 -16.96 5.80
N LEU A 324 1.49 -16.13 6.62
CA LEU A 324 2.86 -15.66 6.40
C LEU A 324 3.80 -16.30 7.41
N ILE A 325 4.83 -16.99 6.93
CA ILE A 325 5.91 -17.53 7.77
C ILE A 325 7.28 -16.91 7.46
N LEU A 326 8.04 -16.60 8.52
CA LEU A 326 9.45 -16.24 8.42
C LEU A 326 10.34 -17.47 8.21
N ARG A 327 11.28 -17.41 7.27
CA ARG A 327 12.18 -18.50 6.86
C ARG A 327 13.64 -18.06 6.69
N PRO A 328 14.64 -18.95 6.90
CA PRO A 328 16.06 -18.65 6.73
C PRO A 328 16.51 -18.60 5.26
#